data_AF-A0A833LYC7-F1
#
_entry.id   AF-A0A833LYC7-F1
#
_cell.length_a   1.000
_cell.length_b   1.000
_cell.length_c   1.000
_cell.angle_alpha   90.00
_cell.angle_beta   90.00
_cell.angle_gamma   90.00
#
_symmetry.space_group_name_H-M   'P 1'
#
loop_
_entity.id
_entity.type
_entity.pdbx_description
1 polymer ?
#
loop_
_entity_poly.entity_id
_entity_poly.type
_entity_poly.pdbx_seq_one_letter_code
_entity_poly.pdbx_strand_id
1 'polypeptide(L)'
;MRIGLLALLLLPGFSPLLSAPAAQIERIRTLYQEQSRAIAKTIELARAGEPGELYANDLIFNTYDGSWRAVGTYRKSVTFWYADDPTISEEGASVLRRVTVTTVSAARSYYEEFVFDGGEPVFYFRRTDSERPFELRCYWHQKKPIRLIEDGKTNDRPSGSKVTAQYDEAMRYRELFLKSMEL
;
A
#
# COMPACT_ATOMS: atom_id res chain seq x y z
N MET A 1 -67.75 -22.78 9.80
CA MET A 1 -66.48 -23.33 10.33
C MET A 1 -65.46 -23.31 9.20
N ARG A 2 -64.22 -22.86 9.48
CA ARG A 2 -63.05 -22.74 8.59
C ARG A 2 -62.94 -21.47 7.73
N ILE A 3 -62.35 -20.44 8.33
CA ILE A 3 -61.55 -19.41 7.64
C ILE A 3 -60.11 -19.91 7.70
N GLY A 4 -59.50 -20.17 6.55
CA GLY A 4 -58.08 -20.49 6.43
C GLY A 4 -57.26 -19.19 6.43
N LEU A 5 -56.36 -19.05 7.39
CA LEU A 5 -55.38 -17.97 7.43
C LEU A 5 -54.05 -18.53 6.89
N LEU A 6 -53.67 -18.09 5.69
CA LEU A 6 -52.36 -18.38 5.10
C LEU A 6 -51.35 -17.41 5.74
N ALA A 7 -50.48 -17.92 6.62
CA ALA A 7 -49.37 -17.15 7.17
C ALA A 7 -48.19 -17.19 6.21
N LEU A 8 -47.95 -16.09 5.50
CA LEU A 8 -46.76 -15.85 4.70
C LEU A 8 -45.58 -15.56 5.67
N LEU A 9 -44.71 -16.55 5.87
CA LEU A 9 -43.45 -16.41 6.60
C LEU A 9 -42.47 -15.58 5.77
N LEU A 10 -42.38 -14.29 6.07
CA LEU A 10 -41.28 -13.42 5.66
C LEU A 10 -40.00 -13.87 6.38
N LEU A 11 -39.12 -14.57 5.66
CA LEU A 11 -37.77 -14.84 6.10
C LEU A 11 -36.97 -13.52 6.07
N PRO A 12 -36.38 -13.05 7.19
CA PRO A 12 -35.48 -11.91 7.15
C PRO A 12 -34.24 -12.28 6.33
N GLY A 13 -33.96 -11.47 5.30
CA GLY A 13 -32.79 -11.59 4.46
C GLY A 13 -31.51 -11.56 5.30
N PHE A 14 -30.75 -12.65 5.23
CA PHE A 14 -29.42 -12.77 5.82
C PHE A 14 -28.46 -11.90 5.00
N SER A 15 -28.32 -10.63 5.34
CA SER A 15 -27.14 -9.87 4.94
C SER A 15 -25.96 -10.39 5.77
N PRO A 16 -24.90 -10.96 5.17
CA PRO A 16 -23.76 -11.40 5.94
C PRO A 16 -23.11 -10.15 6.57
N LEU A 17 -23.19 -10.03 7.90
CA LEU A 17 -22.38 -9.08 8.65
C LEU A 17 -20.91 -9.46 8.41
N LEU A 18 -20.23 -8.71 7.54
CA LEU A 18 -18.78 -8.73 7.47
C LEU A 18 -18.23 -8.33 8.84
N SER A 19 -17.31 -9.13 9.38
CA SER A 19 -16.61 -8.76 10.62
C SER A 19 -15.92 -7.41 10.43
N ALA A 20 -15.80 -6.61 11.49
CA ALA A 20 -15.16 -5.28 11.42
C ALA A 20 -13.76 -5.31 10.74
N PRO A 21 -12.90 -6.34 10.96
CA PRO A 21 -11.66 -6.50 10.20
C PRO A 21 -11.87 -6.72 8.70
N ALA A 22 -12.88 -7.49 8.29
CA ALA A 22 -13.14 -7.75 6.87
C ALA A 22 -13.62 -6.49 6.13
N ALA A 23 -14.52 -5.71 6.73
CA ALA A 23 -14.97 -4.44 6.15
C ALA A 23 -13.81 -3.44 6.00
N GLN A 24 -12.89 -3.39 6.98
CA GLN A 24 -11.71 -2.55 6.90
C GLN A 24 -10.74 -3.01 5.80
N ILE A 25 -10.56 -4.31 5.60
CA ILE A 25 -9.70 -4.84 4.55
C ILE A 25 -10.26 -4.49 3.17
N GLU A 26 -11.57 -4.55 2.97
CA GLU A 26 -12.18 -4.10 1.71
C GLU A 26 -12.00 -2.61 1.48
N ARG A 27 -12.17 -1.75 2.49
CA ARG A 27 -11.84 -0.31 2.38
C ARG A 27 -10.40 -0.08 1.92
N ILE A 28 -9.45 -0.79 2.52
CA ILE A 28 -8.03 -0.69 2.16
C ILE A 28 -7.78 -1.15 0.71
N ARG A 29 -8.45 -2.22 0.26
CA ARG A 29 -8.38 -2.68 -1.13
C ARG A 29 -8.92 -1.65 -2.11
N THR A 30 -10.07 -1.05 -1.80
CA THR A 30 -10.67 0.03 -2.59
C THR A 30 -9.72 1.21 -2.69
N LEU A 31 -9.16 1.68 -1.55
CA LEU A 31 -8.18 2.76 -1.52
C LEU A 31 -6.96 2.45 -2.40
N TYR A 32 -6.40 1.24 -2.28
CA TYR A 32 -5.26 0.82 -3.11
C TYR A 32 -5.58 0.84 -4.61
N GLN A 33 -6.77 0.39 -5.00
CA GLN A 33 -7.20 0.42 -6.39
C GLN A 33 -7.44 1.85 -6.90
N GLU A 34 -8.06 2.70 -6.07
CA GLU A 34 -8.26 4.13 -6.38
C GLU A 34 -6.94 4.85 -6.59
N GLN A 35 -6.01 4.71 -5.66
CA GLN A 35 -4.67 5.29 -5.81
C GLN A 35 -3.97 4.74 -7.05
N SER A 36 -4.16 3.46 -7.41
CA SER A 36 -3.54 2.86 -8.60
C SER A 36 -4.09 3.43 -9.89
N ARG A 37 -5.40 3.68 -9.94
CA ARG A 37 -6.00 4.41 -11.06
C ARG A 37 -5.51 5.85 -11.13
N ALA A 38 -5.45 6.56 -10.00
CA ALA A 38 -4.98 7.95 -9.95
C ALA A 38 -3.53 8.09 -10.41
N ILE A 39 -2.64 7.19 -9.98
CA ILE A 39 -1.24 7.16 -10.46
C ILE A 39 -1.18 6.86 -11.96
N ALA A 40 -1.87 5.82 -12.43
CA ALA A 40 -1.86 5.46 -13.84
C ALA A 40 -2.34 6.62 -14.72
N LYS A 41 -3.44 7.26 -14.34
CA LYS A 41 -4.00 8.44 -15.01
C LYS A 41 -3.03 9.63 -14.98
N THR A 42 -2.40 9.89 -13.83
CA THR A 42 -1.38 10.95 -13.70
C THR A 42 -0.21 10.74 -14.66
N ILE A 43 0.29 9.50 -14.77
CA ILE A 43 1.37 9.15 -15.70
C ILE A 43 0.93 9.33 -17.16
N GLU A 44 -0.30 8.93 -17.49
CA GLU A 44 -0.88 9.10 -18.83
C GLU A 44 -0.98 10.59 -19.22
N LEU A 45 -1.57 11.41 -18.36
CA LEU A 45 -1.72 12.86 -18.56
C LEU A 45 -0.35 13.55 -18.68
N ALA A 46 0.59 13.22 -17.79
CA ALA A 46 1.93 13.79 -17.84
C ALA A 46 2.65 13.50 -19.18
N ARG A 47 2.45 12.31 -19.76
CA ARG A 47 2.99 11.95 -21.08
C ARG A 47 2.33 12.73 -22.22
N ALA A 48 1.09 13.17 -22.05
CA ALA A 48 0.39 14.06 -22.96
C ALA A 48 0.72 15.55 -22.74
N GLY A 49 1.51 15.89 -21.72
CA GLY A 49 1.79 17.28 -21.33
C GLY A 49 0.66 17.95 -20.54
N GLU A 50 -0.27 17.16 -20.01
CA GLU A 50 -1.40 17.62 -19.20
C GLU A 50 -1.14 17.38 -17.70
N PRO A 51 -1.66 18.25 -16.81
CA PRO A 51 -1.51 18.06 -15.37
C PRO A 51 -2.32 16.86 -14.87
N GLY A 52 -1.70 16.02 -14.04
CA GLY A 52 -2.36 14.93 -13.33
C GLY A 52 -2.92 15.32 -11.96
N GLU A 53 -3.57 14.36 -11.29
CA GLU A 53 -4.15 14.54 -9.95
C GLU A 53 -3.13 14.34 -8.82
N LEU A 54 -1.97 13.76 -9.12
CA LEU A 54 -0.91 13.48 -8.16
C LEU A 54 0.42 14.07 -8.62
N TYR A 55 1.30 14.28 -7.64
CA TYR A 55 2.70 14.63 -7.82
C TYR A 55 3.57 13.41 -7.48
N ALA A 56 4.79 13.39 -8.02
CA ALA A 56 5.77 12.35 -7.75
C ALA A 56 7.18 12.90 -7.60
N ASN A 57 7.87 12.45 -6.55
CA ASN A 57 9.32 12.67 -6.36
C ASN A 57 10.04 11.32 -6.38
N ASP A 58 11.13 11.23 -7.14
CA ASP A 58 11.97 10.05 -7.21
C ASP A 58 13.29 10.23 -6.46
N LEU A 59 13.62 9.28 -5.59
CA LEU A 59 14.93 9.12 -4.96
C LEU A 59 15.60 7.85 -5.49
N ILE A 60 16.74 8.02 -6.15
CA ILE A 60 17.48 6.93 -6.78
C ILE A 60 18.82 6.74 -6.06
N PHE A 61 19.03 5.53 -5.54
CA PHE A 61 20.30 5.09 -4.97
C PHE A 61 21.09 4.32 -6.03
N ASN A 62 22.37 4.68 -6.17
CA ASN A 62 23.30 4.06 -7.11
C ASN A 62 22.81 4.11 -8.57
N THR A 63 22.55 5.32 -9.06
CA THR A 63 21.96 5.63 -10.37
C THR A 63 22.66 4.99 -11.58
N TYR A 64 23.89 4.51 -11.44
CA TYR A 64 24.66 3.88 -12.52
C TYR A 64 24.86 2.37 -12.32
N ASP A 65 24.05 1.74 -11.46
CA ASP A 65 24.04 0.29 -11.20
C ASP A 65 25.41 -0.26 -10.81
N GLY A 66 26.21 0.57 -10.12
CA GLY A 66 27.54 0.21 -9.66
C GLY A 66 27.50 -1.02 -8.76
N SER A 67 28.58 -1.79 -8.76
CA SER A 67 28.69 -2.91 -7.82
C SER A 67 28.93 -2.38 -6.41
N TRP A 68 28.13 -2.84 -5.45
CA TRP A 68 28.36 -2.61 -4.02
C TRP A 68 29.04 -3.83 -3.39
N ARG A 69 29.97 -3.56 -2.48
CA ARG A 69 30.72 -4.61 -1.77
C ARG A 69 29.74 -5.58 -1.11
N ALA A 70 29.92 -6.88 -1.37
CA ALA A 70 29.08 -7.99 -0.88
C ALA A 70 27.63 -8.08 -1.41
N VAL A 71 27.16 -7.11 -2.21
CA VAL A 71 25.79 -7.09 -2.78
C VAL A 71 25.79 -7.32 -4.29
N GLY A 72 26.90 -7.00 -4.96
CA GLY A 72 27.00 -7.03 -6.43
C GLY A 72 26.30 -5.82 -7.05
N THR A 73 25.78 -5.97 -8.26
CA THR A 73 24.94 -4.94 -8.91
C THR A 73 23.78 -4.56 -7.99
N TYR A 74 23.70 -3.29 -7.63
CA TYR A 74 22.66 -2.78 -6.75
C TYR A 74 22.03 -1.52 -7.32
N ARG A 75 20.71 -1.42 -7.31
CA ARG A 75 19.98 -0.18 -7.57
C ARG A 75 18.73 -0.16 -6.72
N LYS A 76 18.41 0.99 -6.12
CA LYS A 76 17.13 1.18 -5.44
C LYS A 76 16.50 2.48 -5.91
N SER A 77 15.26 2.43 -6.39
CA SER A 77 14.45 3.60 -6.67
C SER A 77 13.28 3.66 -5.70
N VAL A 78 13.00 4.85 -5.18
CA VAL A 78 11.89 5.14 -4.29
C VAL A 78 11.09 6.27 -4.89
N THR A 79 9.83 6.03 -5.22
CA THR A 79 8.91 7.05 -5.75
C THR A 79 7.89 7.39 -4.69
N PHE A 80 7.82 8.66 -4.29
CA PHE A 80 6.82 9.20 -3.38
C PHE A 80 5.68 9.80 -4.19
N TRP A 81 4.47 9.24 -4.09
CA TRP A 81 3.25 9.75 -4.72
C TRP A 81 2.40 10.49 -3.70
N TYR A 82 2.08 11.75 -3.97
CA TYR A 82 1.38 12.63 -3.03
C TYR A 82 0.38 13.54 -3.75
N ALA A 83 -0.62 14.00 -3.00
CA ALA A 83 -1.77 14.71 -3.57
C ALA A 83 -1.65 16.24 -3.52
N ASP A 84 -0.79 16.78 -2.66
CA ASP A 84 -0.65 18.23 -2.47
C ASP A 84 0.67 18.57 -1.76
N ASP A 85 1.00 19.86 -1.66
CA ASP A 85 2.20 20.34 -0.97
C ASP A 85 2.17 20.00 0.54
N PRO A 86 3.08 19.13 1.02
CA PRO A 86 3.16 18.75 2.42
C PRO A 86 3.60 19.87 3.36
N THR A 87 4.14 20.98 2.83
CA THR A 87 4.55 22.14 3.65
C THR A 87 3.36 23.03 4.04
N ILE A 88 2.23 22.90 3.35
CA ILE A 88 1.03 23.74 3.56
C ILE A 88 0.01 23.04 4.46
N SER A 89 -0.03 21.70 4.49
CA SER A 89 -0.98 20.96 5.35
C SER A 89 -0.48 20.86 6.80
N GLU A 90 -1.37 21.08 7.78
CA GLU A 90 -1.05 20.97 9.22
C GLU A 90 -0.49 19.58 9.59
N GLU A 91 -0.88 18.55 8.85
CA GLU A 91 -0.36 17.20 8.95
C GLU A 91 0.36 16.84 7.64
N GLY A 92 1.53 17.43 7.35
CA GLY A 92 2.28 17.28 6.09
C GLY A 92 2.28 15.88 5.46
N ALA A 93 2.33 14.83 6.27
CA ALA A 93 2.32 13.45 5.77
C ALA A 93 0.96 12.95 5.27
N SER A 94 -0.14 13.62 5.60
CA SER A 94 -1.51 13.26 5.20
C SER A 94 -1.72 13.28 3.69
N VAL A 95 -0.91 14.07 2.97
CA VAL A 95 -0.92 14.15 1.51
C VAL A 95 -0.18 13.00 0.84
N LEU A 96 0.66 12.25 1.58
CA LEU A 96 1.35 11.07 1.06
C LEU A 96 0.32 9.96 0.81
N ARG A 97 0.30 9.44 -0.42
CA ARG A 97 -0.63 8.40 -0.85
C ARG A 97 0.06 7.05 -0.93
N ARG A 98 1.16 7.00 -1.67
CA ARG A 98 1.90 5.76 -1.89
C ARG A 98 3.39 5.99 -2.00
N VAL A 99 4.15 5.03 -1.50
CA VAL A 99 5.57 4.88 -1.79
C VAL A 99 5.79 3.59 -2.57
N THR A 100 6.36 3.71 -3.76
CA THR A 100 6.76 2.57 -4.59
C THR A 100 8.27 2.40 -4.51
N VAL A 101 8.73 1.18 -4.26
CA VAL A 101 10.15 0.86 -4.14
C VAL A 101 10.48 -0.24 -5.11
N THR A 102 11.49 0.00 -5.95
CA THR A 102 12.12 -1.06 -6.75
C THR A 102 13.54 -1.24 -6.28
N THR A 103 13.93 -2.48 -6.02
CA THR A 103 15.32 -2.82 -5.67
C THR A 103 15.81 -3.92 -6.59
N VAL A 104 16.92 -3.66 -7.28
CA VAL A 104 17.69 -4.69 -7.99
C VAL A 104 18.91 -4.99 -7.13
N SER A 105 19.12 -6.26 -6.82
CA SER A 105 20.26 -6.75 -6.04
C SER A 105 20.75 -8.06 -6.63
N ALA A 106 21.92 -8.03 -7.26
CA ALA A 106 22.46 -9.13 -8.05
C ALA A 106 21.41 -9.68 -9.04
N ALA A 107 20.99 -10.93 -8.88
CA ALA A 107 20.01 -11.60 -9.74
C ALA A 107 18.55 -11.51 -9.24
N ARG A 108 18.28 -10.67 -8.23
CA ARG A 108 16.93 -10.54 -7.64
C ARG A 108 16.39 -9.13 -7.80
N SER A 109 15.11 -9.05 -8.15
CA SER A 109 14.36 -7.81 -8.18
C SER A 109 13.24 -7.85 -7.15
N TYR A 110 13.06 -6.75 -6.43
CA TYR A 110 11.99 -6.58 -5.46
C TYR A 110 11.14 -5.39 -5.90
N TYR A 111 9.83 -5.57 -5.87
CA TYR A 111 8.84 -4.52 -6.03
C TYR A 111 8.04 -4.41 -4.75
N GLU A 112 8.01 -3.23 -4.15
CA GLU A 112 7.30 -2.97 -2.91
C GLU A 112 6.41 -1.74 -3.04
N GLU A 113 5.27 -1.77 -2.37
CA GLU A 113 4.35 -0.65 -2.27
C GLU A 113 3.91 -0.47 -0.84
N PHE A 114 4.00 0.76 -0.35
CA PHE A 114 3.46 1.20 0.94
C PHE A 114 2.34 2.17 0.67
N VAL A 115 1.14 1.89 1.18
CA VAL A 115 -0.05 2.73 1.01
C VAL A 115 -0.36 3.43 2.31
N PHE A 116 -0.62 4.72 2.20
CA PHE A 116 -0.91 5.62 3.30
C PHE A 116 -2.34 6.16 3.18
N ASP A 117 -2.97 6.32 4.34
CA ASP A 117 -4.27 6.97 4.50
C ASP A 117 -4.18 7.90 5.71
N GLY A 118 -4.47 9.19 5.53
CA GLY A 118 -4.26 10.20 6.57
C GLY A 118 -2.83 10.23 7.13
N GLY A 119 -1.83 9.88 6.31
CA GLY A 119 -0.42 9.86 6.72
C GLY A 119 -0.02 8.67 7.60
N GLU A 120 -0.90 7.68 7.78
CA GLU A 120 -0.61 6.42 8.46
C GLU A 120 -0.56 5.26 7.44
N PRO A 121 0.38 4.31 7.58
CA PRO A 121 0.45 3.17 6.69
C PRO A 121 -0.71 2.20 6.97
N VAL A 122 -1.45 1.85 5.92
CA VAL A 122 -2.61 0.94 5.99
C VAL A 122 -2.40 -0.35 5.21
N PHE A 123 -1.51 -0.34 4.23
CA PHE A 123 -1.20 -1.52 3.42
C PHE A 123 0.24 -1.56 2.95
N TYR A 124 0.77 -2.76 2.88
CA TYR A 124 2.06 -3.06 2.28
C TYR A 124 1.91 -4.24 1.34
N PHE A 125 2.53 -4.14 0.18
CA PHE A 125 2.69 -5.22 -0.77
C PHE A 125 4.17 -5.36 -1.12
N ARG A 126 4.64 -6.61 -1.22
CA ARG A 126 5.91 -6.93 -1.87
C ARG A 126 5.75 -8.11 -2.79
N ARG A 127 6.39 -8.02 -3.95
CA ARG A 127 6.68 -9.14 -4.83
C ARG A 127 8.18 -9.24 -5.06
N THR A 128 8.71 -10.46 -4.94
CA THR A 128 10.07 -10.77 -5.37
C THR A 128 10.02 -11.44 -6.73
N ASP A 129 10.67 -10.83 -7.71
CA ASP A 129 10.86 -11.40 -9.04
C ASP A 129 12.22 -12.14 -9.02
N SER A 130 12.15 -13.46 -8.83
CA SER A 130 13.30 -14.37 -8.79
C SER A 130 12.88 -15.79 -9.21
N GLU A 131 13.82 -16.74 -9.23
CA GLU A 131 13.51 -18.17 -9.48
C GLU A 131 12.43 -18.74 -8.53
N ARG A 132 12.29 -18.17 -7.34
CA ARG A 132 11.22 -18.48 -6.39
C ARG A 132 10.44 -17.20 -6.11
N PRO A 133 9.37 -16.93 -6.89
CA PRO A 133 8.51 -15.79 -6.65
C PRO A 133 7.96 -15.84 -5.23
N PHE A 134 7.82 -14.69 -4.62
CA PHE A 134 7.29 -14.58 -3.27
C PHE A 134 6.45 -13.32 -3.15
N GLU A 135 5.26 -13.46 -2.59
CA GLU A 135 4.37 -12.33 -2.30
C GLU A 135 4.12 -12.19 -0.80
N LEU A 136 4.14 -10.93 -0.35
CA LEU A 136 3.81 -10.54 1.01
C LEU A 136 2.83 -9.38 0.99
N ARG A 137 1.77 -9.49 1.77
CA ARG A 137 0.78 -8.44 1.98
C ARG A 137 0.54 -8.24 3.46
N CYS A 138 0.62 -7.01 3.93
CA CYS A 138 0.30 -6.65 5.31
C CYS A 138 -0.77 -5.58 5.31
N TYR A 139 -1.77 -5.73 6.18
CA TYR A 139 -2.86 -4.78 6.36
C TYR A 139 -2.84 -4.28 7.81
N TRP A 140 -2.98 -2.97 7.98
CA TRP A 140 -3.07 -2.34 9.29
C TRP A 140 -4.32 -1.49 9.41
N HIS A 141 -4.79 -1.35 10.64
CA HIS A 141 -5.82 -0.40 11.00
C HIS A 141 -5.55 0.11 12.42
N GLN A 142 -5.61 1.44 12.60
CA GLN A 142 -5.30 2.07 13.88
C GLN A 142 -3.95 1.58 14.45
N LYS A 143 -2.92 1.54 13.60
CA LYS A 143 -1.54 1.11 13.94
C LYS A 143 -1.41 -0.37 14.35
N LYS A 144 -2.48 -1.16 14.23
CA LYS A 144 -2.49 -2.59 14.58
C LYS A 144 -2.57 -3.44 13.31
N PRO A 145 -1.79 -4.51 13.19
CA PRO A 145 -1.88 -5.39 12.04
C PRO A 145 -3.17 -6.21 12.12
N ILE A 146 -3.94 -6.22 11.03
CA ILE A 146 -5.26 -6.89 10.96
C ILE A 146 -5.27 -8.08 10.00
N ARG A 147 -4.29 -8.15 9.08
CA ARG A 147 -4.10 -9.31 8.20
C ARG A 147 -2.69 -9.35 7.65
N LEU A 148 -2.15 -10.56 7.56
CA LEU A 148 -0.94 -10.89 6.82
C LEU A 148 -1.29 -11.95 5.79
N ILE A 149 -0.85 -11.77 4.55
CA ILE A 149 -0.89 -12.81 3.53
C ILE A 149 0.55 -13.06 3.08
N GLU A 150 1.00 -14.28 3.25
CA GLU A 150 2.35 -14.72 2.87
C GLU A 150 2.21 -15.91 1.92
N ASP A 151 2.56 -15.70 0.65
CA ASP A 151 2.51 -16.73 -0.39
C ASP A 151 1.14 -17.46 -0.42
N GLY A 152 0.06 -16.67 -0.47
CA GLY A 152 -1.33 -17.14 -0.46
C GLY A 152 -1.86 -17.58 0.92
N LYS A 153 -1.01 -17.76 1.93
CA LYS A 153 -1.44 -18.15 3.29
C LYS A 153 -1.88 -16.93 4.07
N THR A 154 -3.11 -16.96 4.56
CA THR A 154 -3.72 -15.85 5.31
C THR A 154 -3.61 -16.05 6.81
N ASN A 155 -3.19 -15.01 7.53
CA ASN A 155 -3.25 -14.91 8.99
C ASN A 155 -4.00 -13.62 9.36
N ASP A 156 -5.16 -13.77 10.01
CA ASP A 156 -6.06 -12.67 10.41
C ASP A 156 -5.76 -12.11 11.81
N ARG A 157 -4.78 -12.67 12.52
CA ARG A 157 -4.29 -12.16 13.79
C ARG A 157 -2.76 -12.16 13.79
N PRO A 158 -2.15 -11.48 12.81
CA PRO A 158 -0.70 -11.48 12.69
C PRO A 158 -0.08 -10.78 13.90
N SER A 159 1.04 -11.35 14.36
CA SER A 159 1.88 -10.78 15.39
C SER A 159 3.34 -11.05 15.07
N GLY A 160 4.24 -10.32 15.71
CA GLY A 160 5.68 -10.54 15.60
C GLY A 160 6.43 -9.54 14.71
N SER A 161 7.71 -9.81 14.54
CA SER A 161 8.68 -8.87 13.97
C SER A 161 8.44 -8.55 12.50
N LYS A 162 7.86 -9.46 11.71
CA LYS A 162 7.67 -9.27 10.26
C LYS A 162 6.73 -8.11 9.95
N VAL A 163 5.50 -8.14 10.50
CA VAL A 163 4.52 -7.05 10.31
C VAL A 163 4.99 -5.75 10.96
N THR A 164 5.68 -5.85 12.10
CA THR A 164 6.26 -4.67 12.78
C THR A 164 7.31 -4.01 11.89
N ALA A 165 8.25 -4.78 11.34
CA ALA A 165 9.31 -4.27 10.48
C ALA A 165 8.78 -3.58 9.20
N GLN A 166 7.68 -4.09 8.60
CA GLN A 166 7.10 -3.42 7.44
C GLN A 166 6.37 -2.13 7.80
N TYR A 167 5.75 -2.07 8.98
CA TYR A 167 5.15 -0.84 9.49
C TYR A 167 6.24 0.21 9.76
N ASP A 168 7.30 -0.18 10.45
CA ASP A 168 8.43 0.69 10.78
C ASP A 168 9.11 1.22 9.50
N GLU A 169 9.29 0.37 8.48
CA GLU A 169 9.82 0.79 7.19
C GLU A 169 8.90 1.80 6.48
N ALA A 170 7.58 1.59 6.52
CA ALA A 170 6.63 2.56 5.98
C ALA A 170 6.75 3.92 6.70
N MET A 171 6.90 3.92 8.02
CA MET A 171 7.11 5.14 8.80
C MET A 171 8.44 5.83 8.46
N ARG A 172 9.52 5.07 8.22
CA ARG A 172 10.78 5.63 7.73
C ARG A 172 10.63 6.31 6.37
N TYR A 173 9.87 5.71 5.45
CA TYR A 173 9.57 6.34 4.16
C TYR A 173 8.73 7.60 4.28
N ARG A 174 7.74 7.60 5.20
CA ARG A 174 6.96 8.80 5.51
C ARG A 174 7.85 9.95 6.01
N GLU A 175 8.79 9.66 6.91
CA GLU A 175 9.75 10.68 7.38
C GLU A 175 10.70 11.15 6.27
N LEU A 176 11.16 10.23 5.43
CA LEU A 176 12.03 10.55 4.30
C LEU A 176 11.32 11.44 3.28
N PHE A 177 10.04 11.17 3.01
CA PHE A 177 9.20 12.01 2.17
C PHE A 177 9.19 13.45 2.70
N LEU A 178 8.85 13.66 3.98
CA LEU A 178 8.80 15.00 4.57
C LEU A 178 10.15 15.72 4.47
N LYS A 179 11.24 15.04 4.83
CA LYS A 179 12.60 15.60 4.73
C LYS A 179 12.98 15.96 3.31
N SER A 180 12.53 15.19 2.32
CA SER A 180 12.84 15.46 0.91
C SER A 180 12.18 16.73 0.37
N MET A 181 11.16 17.25 1.06
CA MET A 181 10.42 18.45 0.65
C MET A 181 11.02 19.74 1.24
N GLU A 182 11.99 19.61 2.15
CA GLU A 182 12.74 20.72 2.74
C GLU A 182 14.06 21.03 1.98
N LEU A 183 14.34 20.30 0.90
CA LEU A 183 15.54 20.42 0.06
C LEU A 183 15.38 21.50 -1.02
#